data_AF-A0A8J3VJQ8-F1
#
_entry.id   AF-A0A8J3VJQ8-F1
#
_cell.length_a   1.000
_cell.length_b   1.000
_cell.length_c   1.000
_cell.angle_alpha   90.00
_cell.angle_beta   90.00
_cell.angle_gamma   90.00
#
_symmetry.space_group_name_H-M   'P 1'
#
loop_
_entity.id
_entity.type
_entity.pdbx_description
1 polymer ?
#
loop_
_entity_poly.entity_id
_entity_poly.type
_entity_poly.pdbx_seq_one_letter_code
_entity_poly.pdbx_strand_id
1 'polypeptide(L)'
;MSATLARWQADPAIQAAGLCHACYGTDGFDVSLMRLDERPVLGALIGQPAEELVYLYGSCDRAAVYPQFRSDGPVIFRDRFTGETHCPSEKDCRAFMELTAANELDVLARDSALAAKHSAGLFRLFKQARGYLSDAAWQACEEQLGSAPWER
;
A
#
# COMPACT_ATOMS: atom_id res chain seq x y z
N MET A 1 6.31 -7.33 6.65
CA MET A 1 5.47 -7.05 5.48
C MET A 1 5.80 -7.99 4.33
N SER A 2 7.07 -8.07 3.88
CA SER A 2 7.48 -9.02 2.82
C SER A 2 7.13 -10.50 3.14
N ALA A 3 7.29 -10.96 4.38
CA ALA A 3 6.82 -12.30 4.80
C ALA A 3 5.29 -12.49 4.69
N THR A 4 4.51 -11.44 4.97
CA THR A 4 3.05 -11.42 4.80
C THR A 4 2.68 -11.55 3.32
N LEU A 5 3.32 -10.76 2.46
CA LEU A 5 3.14 -10.81 1.00
C LEU A 5 3.53 -12.17 0.41
N ALA A 6 4.60 -12.79 0.92
CA ALA A 6 5.00 -14.14 0.52
C ALA A 6 3.94 -15.19 0.92
N ARG A 7 3.35 -15.09 2.12
CA ARG A 7 2.23 -15.95 2.55
C ARG A 7 0.99 -15.77 1.68
N TRP A 8 0.76 -14.56 1.17
CA TRP A 8 -0.31 -14.27 0.21
C TRP A 8 0.03 -14.70 -1.23
N GLN A 9 1.23 -15.28 -1.45
CA GLN A 9 1.72 -15.68 -2.77
C GLN A 9 1.78 -14.52 -3.77
N ALA A 10 2.06 -13.30 -3.28
CA ALA A 10 2.24 -12.14 -4.14
C ALA A 10 3.41 -12.33 -5.11
N ASP A 11 3.38 -11.65 -6.25
CA ASP A 11 4.47 -11.67 -7.23
C ASP A 11 5.82 -11.32 -6.57
N PRO A 12 6.95 -11.95 -6.97
CA PRO A 12 8.27 -11.67 -6.38
C PRO A 12 8.64 -10.18 -6.36
N ALA A 13 8.23 -9.39 -7.36
CA ALA A 13 8.47 -7.95 -7.37
C ALA A 13 7.71 -7.22 -6.26
N ILE A 14 6.48 -7.65 -5.93
CA ILE A 14 5.69 -7.09 -4.82
C ILE A 14 6.36 -7.45 -3.48
N GLN A 15 6.83 -8.69 -3.33
CA GLN A 15 7.55 -9.11 -2.12
C GLN A 15 8.87 -8.33 -1.92
N ALA A 16 9.59 -8.06 -3.01
CA ALA A 16 10.82 -7.27 -3.00
C ALA A 16 10.54 -5.80 -2.69
N ALA A 17 9.53 -5.20 -3.32
CA ALA A 17 9.06 -3.86 -2.98
C ALA A 17 8.67 -3.79 -1.50
N GLY A 18 8.11 -4.86 -0.95
CA GLY A 18 7.75 -4.92 0.46
C GLY A 18 8.91 -4.87 1.46
N LEU A 19 10.15 -5.05 1.02
CA LEU A 19 11.34 -4.84 1.85
C LEU A 19 11.75 -3.35 1.91
N CYS A 20 11.38 -2.57 0.90
CA CYS A 20 11.89 -1.22 0.64
C CYS A 20 10.79 -0.16 0.41
N HIS A 21 9.52 -0.50 0.61
CA HIS A 21 8.35 0.32 0.27
C HIS A 21 8.38 1.77 0.77
N ALA A 22 9.02 2.02 1.91
CA ALA A 22 9.12 3.35 2.51
C ALA A 22 10.47 4.06 2.23
N CYS A 23 11.31 3.56 1.31
CA CYS A 23 12.63 4.15 1.02
C CYS A 23 12.54 5.62 0.61
N TYR A 24 11.46 6.04 -0.05
CA TYR A 24 11.22 7.43 -0.45
C TYR A 24 10.32 8.21 0.52
N GLY A 25 10.04 7.66 1.71
CA GLY A 25 9.04 8.18 2.64
C GLY A 25 7.60 7.92 2.18
N THR A 26 6.63 8.21 3.04
CA THR A 26 5.21 7.98 2.76
C THR A 26 4.37 9.20 3.16
N ASP A 27 3.18 9.33 2.59
CA ASP A 27 2.20 10.30 3.06
C ASP A 27 1.72 9.93 4.48
N GLY A 28 2.08 10.77 5.45
CA GLY A 28 1.94 10.51 6.89
C GLY A 28 3.24 10.15 7.62
N PHE A 29 4.33 9.90 6.90
CA PHE A 29 5.68 9.72 7.48
C PHE A 29 6.78 10.08 6.46
N ASP A 30 7.24 11.34 6.50
CA ASP A 30 8.15 11.91 5.49
C ASP A 30 9.63 11.49 5.63
N VAL A 31 9.98 10.59 6.56
CA VAL A 31 11.37 10.13 6.67
C VAL A 31 11.71 9.29 5.45
N SER A 32 12.65 9.80 4.65
CA SER A 32 13.18 9.14 3.48
C SER A 32 14.57 8.55 3.78
N LEU A 33 14.81 7.33 3.29
CA LEU A 33 16.11 6.64 3.36
C LEU A 33 16.94 6.87 2.09
N MET A 34 16.28 7.25 0.98
CA MET A 34 16.89 7.45 -0.33
C MET A 34 16.25 8.63 -1.05
N ARG A 35 17.06 9.41 -1.75
CA ARG A 35 16.60 10.49 -2.62
C ARG A 35 15.99 9.93 -3.90
N LEU A 36 15.12 10.71 -4.54
CA LEU A 36 14.45 10.31 -5.79
C LEU A 36 15.40 10.19 -7.00
N ASP A 37 16.58 10.80 -6.96
CA ASP A 37 17.59 10.58 -8.00
C ASP A 37 18.41 9.29 -7.80
N GLU A 38 18.26 8.63 -6.64
CA GLU A 38 18.86 7.33 -6.34
C GLU A 38 17.97 6.16 -6.77
N ARG A 39 16.82 6.41 -7.40
CA ARG A 39 15.93 5.38 -7.95
C ARG A 39 16.64 4.33 -8.81
N PRO A 40 17.56 4.69 -9.73
CA PRO A 40 18.29 3.68 -10.51
C PRO A 40 19.12 2.72 -9.63
N VAL A 41 19.63 3.19 -8.49
CA VAL A 41 20.39 2.37 -7.54
C VAL A 41 19.46 1.33 -6.90
N LEU A 42 18.27 1.76 -6.45
CA LEU A 42 17.30 0.83 -5.87
C LEU A 42 16.82 -0.18 -6.94
N GLY A 43 16.52 0.28 -8.15
CA GLY A 43 16.11 -0.58 -9.27
C GLY A 43 17.12 -1.65 -9.63
N ALA A 44 18.43 -1.35 -9.55
CA ALA A 44 19.48 -2.33 -9.75
C ALA A 44 19.53 -3.41 -8.64
N LEU A 45 19.10 -3.08 -7.42
CA LEU A 45 19.14 -3.98 -6.26
C LEU A 45 17.90 -4.87 -6.16
N ILE A 46 16.71 -4.32 -6.37
CA ILE A 46 15.44 -5.04 -6.17
C ILE A 46 14.71 -5.40 -7.47
N GLY A 47 15.26 -4.99 -8.61
CA GLY A 47 14.64 -5.09 -9.92
C GLY A 47 13.73 -3.91 -10.23
N GLN A 48 13.73 -3.51 -11.50
CA GLN A 48 12.97 -2.34 -11.98
C GLN A 48 11.47 -2.39 -11.65
N PRO A 49 10.74 -3.53 -11.82
CA PRO A 49 9.32 -3.57 -11.50
C PRO A 49 9.02 -3.37 -10.01
N ALA A 50 9.93 -3.82 -9.13
CA ALA A 50 9.77 -3.63 -7.69
C ALA A 50 10.04 -2.17 -7.30
N GLU A 51 11.06 -1.55 -7.89
CA GLU A 51 11.35 -0.12 -7.68
C GLU A 51 10.19 0.77 -8.12
N GLU A 52 9.58 0.51 -9.27
CA GLU A 52 8.43 1.27 -9.76
C GLU A 52 7.26 1.20 -8.78
N LEU A 53 7.04 0.05 -8.15
CA LEU A 53 6.04 -0.11 -7.09
C LEU A 53 6.43 0.63 -5.81
N VAL A 54 7.70 0.64 -5.41
CA VAL A 54 8.19 1.45 -4.27
C VAL A 54 7.98 2.94 -4.54
N TYR A 55 8.27 3.40 -5.77
CA TYR A 55 7.99 4.77 -6.19
C TYR A 55 6.49 5.08 -6.15
N LEU A 56 5.66 4.23 -6.75
CA LEU A 56 4.21 4.41 -6.74
C LEU A 56 3.68 4.47 -5.30
N TYR A 57 4.17 3.60 -4.42
CA TYR A 57 3.79 3.60 -3.02
C TYR A 57 4.17 4.91 -2.31
N GLY A 58 5.43 5.33 -2.44
CA GLY A 58 5.94 6.54 -1.78
C GLY A 58 5.38 7.85 -2.35
N SER A 59 5.06 7.88 -3.65
CA SER A 59 4.50 9.05 -4.34
C SER A 59 2.99 9.24 -4.12
N CYS A 60 2.31 8.29 -3.49
CA CYS A 60 0.87 8.37 -3.27
C CYS A 60 0.49 9.55 -2.37
N ASP A 61 -0.31 10.48 -2.89
CA ASP A 61 -1.16 11.34 -2.05
C ASP A 61 -2.37 10.52 -1.60
N ARG A 62 -2.35 10.02 -0.36
CA ARG A 62 -3.37 9.08 0.13
C ARG A 62 -4.74 9.76 0.20
N ALA A 63 -4.78 11.04 0.58
CA ALA A 63 -6.04 11.78 0.67
C ALA A 63 -6.72 11.96 -0.70
N ALA A 64 -5.93 12.18 -1.76
CA ALA A 64 -6.45 12.30 -3.12
C ALA A 64 -6.76 10.93 -3.76
N VAL A 65 -5.92 9.93 -3.53
CA VAL A 65 -5.94 8.66 -4.27
C VAL A 65 -6.82 7.59 -3.62
N TYR A 66 -6.80 7.44 -2.29
CA TYR A 66 -7.56 6.37 -1.62
C TYR A 66 -9.07 6.39 -1.94
N PRO A 67 -9.75 7.56 -2.03
CA PRO A 67 -11.16 7.61 -2.41
C PRO A 67 -11.47 7.12 -3.84
N GLN A 68 -10.46 6.98 -4.71
CA GLN A 68 -10.62 6.55 -6.10
C GLN A 68 -10.73 5.02 -6.26
N PHE A 69 -10.33 4.23 -5.26
CA PHE A 69 -10.39 2.76 -5.31
C PHE A 69 -11.81 2.19 -5.11
N ARG A 70 -12.83 2.85 -5.64
CA ARG A 70 -14.24 2.45 -5.53
C ARG A 70 -14.69 1.74 -6.79
N SER A 71 -14.07 0.61 -7.14
CA SER A 71 -14.42 -0.39 -8.19
C SER A 71 -14.92 0.06 -9.59
N ASP A 72 -15.08 1.35 -9.84
CA ASP A 72 -15.94 1.91 -10.89
C ASP A 72 -15.12 2.97 -11.64
N GLY A 73 -14.18 2.52 -12.48
CA GLY A 73 -13.40 3.39 -13.37
C GLY A 73 -11.90 3.44 -13.06
N PRO A 74 -11.14 4.22 -13.85
CA PRO A 74 -9.70 4.34 -13.67
C PRO A 74 -9.36 5.10 -12.38
N VAL A 75 -8.32 4.64 -11.67
CA VAL A 75 -7.77 5.35 -10.51
C VAL A 75 -6.96 6.54 -11.00
N ILE A 76 -7.43 7.75 -10.71
CA ILE A 76 -6.64 8.97 -10.92
C ILE A 76 -5.63 9.08 -9.77
N PHE A 77 -4.38 8.76 -10.06
CA PHE A 77 -3.30 8.73 -9.09
C PHE A 77 -2.56 10.06 -9.07
N ARG A 78 -2.62 10.77 -7.94
CA ARG A 78 -1.87 12.01 -7.72
C ARG A 78 -0.51 11.67 -7.11
N ASP A 79 0.54 12.03 -7.83
CA ASP A 79 1.92 11.94 -7.39
C ASP A 79 2.24 13.17 -6.52
N ARG A 80 2.54 12.94 -5.24
CA ARG A 80 2.86 14.02 -4.29
C ARG A 80 4.26 14.60 -4.49
N PHE A 81 5.16 13.89 -5.16
CA PHE A 81 6.52 14.36 -5.45
C PHE A 81 6.53 15.35 -6.60
N THR A 82 5.72 15.12 -7.63
CA THR A 82 5.66 15.97 -8.83
C THR A 82 4.45 16.91 -8.84
N GLY A 83 3.38 16.55 -8.13
CA GLY A 83 2.08 17.21 -8.20
C GLY A 83 1.23 16.79 -9.40
N GLU A 84 1.75 15.95 -10.29
CA GLU A 84 1.06 15.49 -11.50
C GLU A 84 0.08 14.35 -11.20
N THR A 85 -0.87 14.13 -12.11
CA THR A 85 -1.82 13.02 -12.05
C THR A 85 -1.66 12.09 -13.23
N HIS A 86 -1.72 10.79 -12.99
CA HIS A 86 -1.71 9.76 -14.01
C HIS A 86 -2.70 8.63 -13.68
N CYS A 87 -2.88 7.68 -14.60
CA CYS A 87 -3.74 6.51 -14.40
C CYS A 87 -2.88 5.23 -14.43
N PRO A 88 -2.52 4.66 -13.27
CA PRO A 88 -1.81 3.38 -13.22
C PRO A 88 -2.62 2.27 -13.87
N SER A 89 -1.93 1.22 -14.32
CA SER A 89 -2.61 0.04 -14.83
C SER A 89 -3.38 -0.67 -13.71
N GLU A 90 -4.36 -1.52 -14.07
CA GLU A 90 -5.06 -2.34 -13.07
C GLU A 90 -4.08 -3.24 -12.30
N LYS A 91 -3.05 -3.76 -12.97
CA LYS A 91 -2.00 -4.57 -12.36
C LYS A 91 -1.26 -3.78 -11.27
N ASP A 92 -0.89 -2.53 -11.54
CA ASP A 92 -0.16 -1.70 -10.59
C ASP A 92 -1.06 -1.26 -9.44
N CYS A 93 -2.35 -0.98 -9.71
CA CYS A 93 -3.35 -0.72 -8.68
C CYS A 93 -3.52 -1.91 -7.72
N ARG A 94 -3.55 -3.15 -8.25
CA ARG A 94 -3.60 -4.37 -7.43
C ARG A 94 -2.34 -4.52 -6.59
N ALA A 95 -1.17 -4.38 -7.19
CA ALA A 95 0.10 -4.46 -6.49
C ALA A 95 0.24 -3.40 -5.38
N PHE A 96 -0.21 -2.18 -5.65
CA PHE A 96 -0.26 -1.08 -4.69
C PHE A 96 -1.19 -1.39 -3.51
N MET A 97 -2.38 -1.94 -3.77
CA MET A 97 -3.33 -2.28 -2.72
C MET A 97 -2.90 -3.48 -1.87
N GLU A 98 -2.25 -4.48 -2.47
CA GLU A 98 -1.59 -5.58 -1.77
C GLU A 98 -0.53 -5.06 -0.79
N LEU A 99 0.35 -4.18 -1.29
CA LEU A 99 1.42 -3.58 -0.49
C LEU A 99 0.84 -2.70 0.63
N THR A 100 -0.21 -1.93 0.33
CA THR A 100 -0.92 -1.10 1.32
C THR A 100 -1.55 -1.95 2.41
N ALA A 101 -2.29 -3.00 2.06
CA ALA A 101 -2.89 -3.91 3.04
C ALA A 101 -1.82 -4.54 3.94
N ALA A 102 -0.75 -5.09 3.36
CA ALA A 102 0.31 -5.70 4.13
C ALA A 102 1.00 -4.70 5.08
N ASN A 103 1.22 -3.45 4.65
CA ASN A 103 1.82 -2.41 5.49
C ASN A 103 0.94 -2.08 6.68
N GLU A 104 -0.31 -1.73 6.42
CA GLU A 104 -1.22 -1.22 7.46
C GLU A 104 -1.53 -2.31 8.49
N LEU A 105 -1.75 -3.56 8.06
CA LEU A 105 -1.93 -4.69 8.97
C LEU A 105 -0.71 -4.93 9.86
N ASP A 106 0.51 -4.86 9.31
CA ASP A 106 1.74 -5.00 10.07
C ASP A 106 1.94 -3.88 11.09
N VAL A 107 1.62 -2.62 10.74
CA VAL A 107 1.69 -1.47 11.65
C VAL A 107 0.69 -1.65 12.80
N LEU A 108 -0.57 -1.96 12.48
CA LEU A 108 -1.63 -2.09 13.48
C LEU A 108 -1.42 -3.30 14.40
N ALA A 109 -0.78 -4.37 13.93
CA ALA A 109 -0.43 -5.52 14.76
C ALA A 109 0.61 -5.17 15.85
N ARG A 110 1.38 -4.08 15.65
CA ARG A 110 2.47 -3.66 16.54
C ARG A 110 2.10 -2.49 17.45
N ASP A 111 1.05 -1.75 17.12
CA ASP A 111 0.61 -0.58 17.85
C ASP A 111 -0.92 -0.60 18.06
N SER A 112 -1.32 -0.95 19.28
CA SER A 112 -2.74 -1.03 19.65
C SER A 112 -3.44 0.32 19.69
N ALA A 113 -2.71 1.42 19.94
CA ALA A 113 -3.29 2.76 19.92
C ALA A 113 -3.60 3.20 18.49
N LEU A 114 -2.70 2.91 17.54
CA LEU A 114 -2.98 3.08 16.12
C LEU A 114 -4.12 2.17 15.66
N ALA A 115 -4.17 0.92 16.13
CA ALA A 115 -5.25 0.00 15.77
C ALA A 115 -6.62 0.54 16.22
N ALA A 116 -6.74 0.98 17.47
CA ALA A 116 -7.96 1.58 17.98
C ALA A 116 -8.40 2.80 17.16
N LYS A 117 -7.44 3.61 16.69
CA LYS A 117 -7.72 4.85 15.95
C LYS A 117 -8.04 4.62 14.46
N HIS A 118 -7.40 3.65 13.81
CA HIS A 118 -7.38 3.57 12.34
C HIS A 118 -8.11 2.36 11.75
N SER A 119 -8.37 1.29 12.52
CA SER A 119 -8.95 0.04 11.99
C SER A 119 -10.24 0.23 11.22
N ALA A 120 -11.18 1.03 11.74
CA ALA A 120 -12.47 1.26 11.08
C ALA A 120 -12.34 1.98 9.72
N GLY A 121 -11.43 2.96 9.63
CA GLY A 121 -11.15 3.69 8.39
C GLY A 121 -10.48 2.81 7.34
N LEU A 122 -9.48 2.04 7.76
CA LEU A 122 -8.77 1.10 6.91
C LEU A 122 -9.67 -0.04 6.43
N PHE A 123 -10.53 -0.59 7.28
CA PHE A 123 -11.49 -1.61 6.87
C PHE A 123 -12.45 -1.08 5.80
N ARG A 124 -12.91 0.18 5.93
CA ARG A 124 -13.74 0.83 4.91
C ARG A 124 -12.99 0.98 3.59
N LEU A 125 -11.73 1.41 3.63
CA LEU A 125 -10.86 1.51 2.44
C LEU A 125 -10.74 0.16 1.73
N PHE A 126 -10.33 -0.89 2.45
CA PHE A 126 -10.10 -2.21 1.85
C PHE A 126 -11.39 -2.86 1.37
N LYS A 127 -12.52 -2.59 2.03
CA LYS A 127 -13.83 -3.04 1.55
C LYS A 127 -14.22 -2.36 0.24
N GLN A 128 -13.94 -1.06 0.07
CA GLN A 128 -14.16 -0.35 -1.20
C GLN A 128 -13.20 -0.84 -2.29
N ALA A 129 -11.93 -1.04 -1.93
CA ALA A 129 -10.89 -1.52 -2.82
C ALA A 129 -10.90 -3.04 -3.03
N ARG A 130 -11.97 -3.76 -2.62
CA ARG A 130 -12.02 -5.23 -2.61
C ARG A 130 -11.68 -5.85 -3.96
N GLY A 131 -12.09 -5.20 -5.05
CA GLY A 131 -11.79 -5.64 -6.42
C GLY A 131 -10.30 -5.69 -6.76
N TYR A 132 -9.45 -4.95 -6.02
CA TYR A 132 -8.01 -4.85 -6.23
C TYR A 132 -7.19 -5.76 -5.30
N LEU A 133 -7.82 -6.38 -4.30
CA LEU A 133 -7.15 -7.28 -3.35
C LEU A 133 -7.32 -8.74 -3.77
N SER A 134 -6.29 -9.54 -3.55
CA SER A 134 -6.40 -10.99 -3.52
C SER A 134 -7.30 -11.44 -2.38
N ASP A 135 -7.81 -12.67 -2.48
CA ASP A 135 -8.62 -13.26 -1.42
C ASP A 135 -7.84 -13.40 -0.10
N ALA A 136 -6.54 -13.71 -0.18
CA ALA A 136 -5.69 -13.84 0.99
C ALA A 136 -5.49 -12.50 1.72
N ALA A 137 -5.24 -11.42 0.98
CA ALA A 137 -5.13 -10.08 1.55
C ALA A 137 -6.47 -9.61 2.15
N TRP A 138 -7.58 -9.88 1.47
CA TRP A 138 -8.91 -9.54 1.97
C TRP A 138 -9.26 -10.30 3.25
N GLN A 139 -9.03 -11.60 3.31
CA GLN A 139 -9.26 -12.41 4.51
C GLN A 139 -8.48 -11.87 5.71
N ALA A 140 -7.21 -11.52 5.52
CA ALA A 140 -6.40 -10.92 6.58
C ALA A 140 -6.97 -9.56 7.05
N CYS A 141 -7.48 -8.74 6.12
CA CYS A 141 -8.17 -7.49 6.48
C CYS A 141 -9.45 -7.74 7.29
N GLU A 142 -10.26 -8.73 6.93
CA GLU A 142 -11.47 -9.09 7.68
C GLU A 142 -11.15 -9.60 9.09
N GLU A 143 -10.17 -10.48 9.22
CA GLU A 143 -9.76 -11.05 10.51
C GLU A 143 -9.25 -9.99 11.48
N GLN A 144 -8.34 -9.13 11.01
CA GLN A 144 -7.65 -8.17 11.87
C GLN A 144 -8.41 -6.85 12.06
N LEU A 145 -9.15 -6.38 11.05
CA LEU A 145 -9.83 -5.07 11.09
C LEU A 145 -11.34 -5.19 11.28
N GLY A 146 -11.96 -6.29 10.82
CA GLY A 146 -13.40 -6.52 10.94
C GLY A 146 -13.85 -6.86 12.37
N SER A 147 -12.91 -7.23 13.24
CA SER A 147 -13.13 -7.55 14.65
C SER A 147 -13.02 -6.35 15.59
N ALA A 148 -12.79 -5.13 15.07
CA ALA A 148 -12.73 -3.92 15.89
C ALA A 148 -13.99 -3.85 16.77
N PRO A 149 -13.86 -3.94 18.10
CA PRO A 149 -15.01 -3.94 18.98
C PRO A 149 -15.70 -2.59 18.80
N TRP A 150 -16.90 -2.66 18.26
CA TRP A 150 -17.89 -1.62 18.47
C TRP A 150 -17.99 -1.45 19.99
N GLU A 151 -17.76 -0.22 20.46
CA GLU A 151 -18.02 0.15 21.85
C GLU A 151 -19.46 -0.25 22.15
N ARG A 152 -19.62 -1.18 23.09
CA ARG A 152 -20.90 -1.58 23.67
C ARG A 152 -20.93 -1.09 25.11
#